data_AF-A0A3B0JJ41-F1
#
_entry.id   AF-A0A3B0JJ41-F1
#
_cell.length_a   1.000
_cell.length_b   1.000
_cell.length_c   1.000
_cell.angle_alpha   90.00
_cell.angle_beta   90.00
_cell.angle_gamma   90.00
#
_symmetry.space_group_name_H-M   'P 1'
#
loop_
_entity.id
_entity.type
_entity.pdbx_description
1 polymer ?
#
loop_
_entity_poly.entity_id
_entity_poly.type
_entity_poly.pdbx_seq_one_letter_code
_entity_poly.pdbx_strand_id
1 'polypeptide(L)'
;MPQNDGQEDQPKISTFAVLDLETTNLPAHNHNKVGITELCIYAFEAALLKEHVEETEGQGENEVPAPSLPPLPRVLHKLNVLFQASQMVHPDAERHTGLNNYILERESKLDDNSAQMILNFVKHLPSPVCLVAHNGWHFDFPIVRKAFANLNQEFPPTVTCLDSLRAFLEIDDKHSREEGLMKIPQSLSVKVEEPEPLNYFLKIEGEDVDEPLVVSVSDQLEETEPTKKIDWRLLNETTPKRPILTPIEAASKRRQMSESEDDELEASPPAKRTLGSRRKLFSGLKCADRKRFPPKGKYSLGSLFERTFKQPATNAHQAEADVAMLTSLIQHYGMDFLAFAEEQAIPFSQITPLGSPLRRKC
;
A
#
# COMPACT_ATOMS: atom_id res chain seq x y z
N MET A 1 -3.84 -18.61 -38.65
CA MET A 1 -3.08 -17.63 -37.84
C MET A 1 -3.52 -17.81 -36.39
N PRO A 2 -2.80 -18.58 -35.57
CA PRO A 2 -3.14 -18.67 -34.16
C PRO A 2 -2.79 -17.33 -33.49
N GLN A 3 -3.77 -16.75 -32.81
CA GLN A 3 -3.59 -15.58 -31.97
C GLN A 3 -2.74 -15.98 -30.77
N ASN A 4 -1.52 -15.47 -30.75
CA ASN A 4 -0.63 -15.57 -29.61
C ASN A 4 -1.15 -14.56 -28.59
N ASP A 5 -1.92 -15.01 -27.59
CA ASP A 5 -2.24 -14.24 -26.39
C ASP A 5 -0.95 -14.08 -25.58
N GLY A 6 -0.04 -13.25 -26.09
CA GLY A 6 1.07 -12.73 -25.34
C GLY A 6 0.47 -11.93 -24.19
N GLN A 7 0.60 -12.46 -22.99
CA GLN A 7 0.38 -11.71 -21.76
C GLN A 7 1.36 -10.53 -21.78
N GLU A 8 0.91 -9.40 -22.33
CA GLU A 8 1.68 -8.15 -22.33
C GLU A 8 2.00 -7.83 -20.88
N ASP A 9 3.27 -8.03 -20.53
CA ASP A 9 3.81 -7.61 -19.25
C ASP A 9 3.59 -6.10 -19.18
N GLN A 10 2.65 -5.65 -18.34
CA GLN A 10 2.40 -4.22 -18.21
C GLN A 10 3.72 -3.53 -17.83
N PRO A 11 4.06 -2.42 -18.47
CA PRO A 11 5.35 -1.79 -18.28
C PRO A 11 5.43 -1.32 -16.81
N LYS A 12 6.44 -1.81 -16.10
CA LYS A 12 6.64 -1.50 -14.67
C LYS A 12 6.86 -0.01 -14.49
N ILE A 13 6.27 0.56 -13.45
CA ILE A 13 6.43 1.99 -13.14
C ILE A 13 7.90 2.24 -12.79
N SER A 14 8.53 3.17 -13.51
CA SER A 14 9.91 3.61 -13.26
C SER A 14 9.96 4.81 -12.33
N THR A 15 9.01 5.74 -12.46
CA THR A 15 8.98 6.99 -11.70
C THR A 15 7.59 7.25 -11.11
N PHE A 16 7.55 7.58 -9.83
CA PHE A 16 6.38 8.21 -9.22
C PHE A 16 6.53 9.72 -9.29
N ALA A 17 5.50 10.41 -9.76
CA ALA A 17 5.40 11.86 -9.78
C ALA A 17 4.20 12.27 -8.90
N VAL A 18 4.51 12.56 -7.64
CA VAL A 18 3.54 12.94 -6.60
C VAL A 18 3.10 14.37 -6.85
N LEU A 19 1.80 14.57 -7.04
CA LEU A 19 1.16 15.82 -7.44
C LEU A 19 0.20 16.26 -6.33
N ASP A 20 0.19 17.57 -6.07
CA ASP A 20 -0.85 18.23 -5.29
C ASP A 20 -1.19 19.60 -5.90
N LEU A 21 -2.42 20.06 -5.69
CA LEU A 21 -2.93 21.33 -6.18
C LEU A 21 -3.60 22.13 -5.08
N GLU A 22 -3.23 23.41 -4.99
CA GLU A 22 -4.10 24.41 -4.38
C GLU A 22 -4.98 25.07 -5.42
N THR A 23 -6.22 25.35 -5.02
CA THR A 23 -7.23 25.82 -5.95
C THR A 23 -8.07 26.95 -5.38
N THR A 24 -8.62 27.76 -6.29
CA THR A 24 -9.49 28.90 -5.94
C THR A 24 -10.73 28.51 -5.12
N ASN A 25 -11.24 27.27 -5.23
CA ASN A 25 -12.40 26.76 -4.50
C ASN A 25 -12.54 25.23 -4.68
N LEU A 26 -13.36 24.57 -3.87
CA LEU A 26 -13.74 23.18 -4.08
C LEU A 26 -14.69 23.03 -5.29
N PRO A 27 -14.48 22.05 -6.19
CA PRO A 27 -15.34 21.83 -7.36
C PRO A 27 -16.83 21.70 -7.03
N ALA A 28 -17.14 21.02 -5.91
CA ALA A 28 -18.50 20.79 -5.45
C ALA A 28 -19.24 22.08 -5.09
N HIS A 29 -18.53 23.15 -4.70
CA HIS A 29 -19.11 24.37 -4.16
C HIS A 29 -19.28 25.48 -5.21
N ASN A 30 -18.75 25.29 -6.43
CA ASN A 30 -18.77 26.32 -7.47
C ASN A 30 -19.11 25.78 -8.86
N HIS A 31 -20.05 24.85 -8.97
CA HIS A 31 -20.50 24.27 -10.25
C HIS A 31 -19.33 23.80 -11.15
N ASN A 32 -18.31 23.16 -10.57
CA ASN A 32 -17.10 22.71 -11.27
C ASN A 32 -16.26 23.83 -11.93
N LYS A 33 -16.43 25.09 -11.48
CA LYS A 33 -15.58 26.23 -11.86
C LYS A 33 -14.49 26.42 -10.80
N VAL A 34 -13.30 25.94 -11.13
CA VAL A 34 -12.14 25.98 -10.25
C VAL A 34 -10.92 26.31 -11.10
N GLY A 35 -10.13 27.29 -10.65
CA GLY A 35 -8.79 27.56 -11.14
C GLY A 35 -7.73 27.01 -10.18
N ILE A 36 -6.59 26.59 -10.73
CA ILE A 36 -5.40 26.18 -9.99
C ILE A 36 -4.65 27.45 -9.56
N THR A 37 -4.19 27.51 -8.32
CA THR A 37 -3.42 28.62 -7.74
C THR A 37 -1.99 28.21 -7.39
N GLU A 38 -1.78 26.94 -7.03
CA GLU A 38 -0.46 26.34 -6.83
C GLU A 38 -0.48 24.91 -7.36
N LEU A 39 0.61 24.47 -7.98
CA LEU A 39 0.82 23.09 -8.42
C LEU A 39 2.22 22.66 -8.03
N CYS A 40 2.30 21.57 -7.27
CA CYS A 40 3.58 20.98 -6.89
C CYS A 40 3.69 19.54 -7.41
N ILE A 41 4.87 19.18 -7.93
CA ILE A 41 5.23 17.81 -8.29
C ILE A 41 6.58 17.45 -7.66
N TYR A 42 6.60 16.35 -6.90
CA TYR A 42 7.83 15.66 -6.50
C TYR A 42 7.94 14.36 -7.28
N ALA A 43 9.06 14.14 -7.96
CA ALA A 43 9.29 12.92 -8.73
C ALA A 43 10.54 12.17 -8.31
N PHE A 44 10.38 10.87 -8.04
CA PHE A 44 11.44 9.97 -7.57
C PHE A 44 11.30 8.57 -8.18
N GLU A 45 12.41 7.83 -8.19
CA GLU A 45 12.49 6.50 -8.79
C GLU A 45 11.74 5.46 -7.96
N ALA A 46 10.91 4.64 -8.62
CA ALA A 46 10.11 3.59 -7.99
C ALA A 46 10.96 2.47 -7.35
N ALA A 47 12.22 2.31 -7.78
CA ALA A 47 13.16 1.34 -7.21
C ALA A 47 13.42 1.58 -5.72
N LEU A 48 13.37 2.84 -5.26
CA LEU A 48 13.56 3.23 -3.86
C LEU A 48 12.56 2.56 -2.91
N LEU A 49 11.35 2.23 -3.40
CA LEU A 49 10.33 1.56 -2.59
C LEU A 49 10.63 0.07 -2.33
N LYS A 50 11.64 -0.50 -2.99
CA LYS A 50 12.05 -1.91 -2.82
C LYS A 50 13.14 -2.08 -1.76
N GLU A 51 13.91 -1.02 -1.48
CA GLU A 51 15.12 -1.10 -0.66
C GLU A 51 14.82 -1.12 0.85
N HIS A 52 13.66 -0.61 1.28
CA HIS A 52 13.31 -0.44 2.69
C HIS A 52 12.90 -1.71 3.47
N VAL A 53 13.05 -2.91 2.90
CA VAL A 53 12.64 -4.17 3.55
C VAL A 53 13.73 -4.76 4.45
N GLU A 54 15.00 -4.39 4.29
CA GLU A 54 16.11 -5.13 4.93
C GLU A 54 16.47 -4.69 6.37
N GLU A 55 15.94 -3.58 6.89
CA GLU A 55 16.40 -3.01 8.18
C GLU A 55 15.62 -3.48 9.43
N THR A 56 14.57 -4.31 9.31
CA THR A 56 13.69 -4.65 10.47
C THR A 56 13.90 -6.06 11.05
N GLU A 57 14.75 -6.92 10.47
CA GLU A 57 14.93 -8.30 10.98
C GLU A 57 15.97 -8.45 12.12
N GLY A 58 16.51 -7.34 12.66
CA GLY A 58 17.68 -7.39 13.55
C GLY A 58 17.52 -6.94 15.00
N GLN A 59 16.37 -6.43 15.44
CA GLN A 59 16.23 -5.86 16.80
C GLN A 59 15.29 -6.69 17.66
N GLY A 60 15.86 -7.21 18.76
CA GLY A 60 15.19 -8.08 19.72
C GLY A 60 13.96 -7.45 20.36
N GLU A 61 13.07 -8.33 20.80
CA GLU A 61 11.82 -8.07 21.48
C GLU A 61 12.02 -7.15 22.71
N ASN A 62 11.84 -5.84 22.56
CA ASN A 62 11.29 -4.93 23.56
C ASN A 62 11.13 -3.54 22.93
N GLU A 63 9.87 -3.08 22.87
CA GLU A 63 9.39 -1.83 22.27
C GLU A 63 9.51 -1.75 20.74
N VAL A 64 8.38 -1.91 20.04
CA VAL A 64 8.27 -1.56 18.61
C VAL A 64 8.55 -0.05 18.50
N PRO A 65 9.66 0.39 17.89
CA PRO A 65 9.90 1.81 17.71
C PRO A 65 8.78 2.38 16.85
N ALA A 66 8.21 3.52 17.25
CA ALA A 66 7.25 4.21 16.40
C ALA A 66 7.87 4.43 15.01
N PRO A 67 7.10 4.31 13.91
CA PRO A 67 7.64 4.50 12.57
C PRO A 67 8.30 5.88 12.48
N SER A 68 9.62 5.91 12.31
CA SER A 68 10.33 7.17 12.10
C SER A 68 9.98 7.72 10.72
N LEU A 69 9.80 9.04 10.63
CA LEU A 69 9.57 9.71 9.35
C LEU A 69 10.74 9.43 8.39
N PRO A 70 10.51 8.80 7.22
CA PRO A 70 11.58 8.56 6.27
C PRO A 70 12.09 9.89 5.70
N PRO A 71 13.41 10.05 5.51
CA PRO A 71 13.92 11.21 4.81
C PRO A 71 13.45 11.19 3.35
N LEU A 72 13.18 12.37 2.79
CA LEU A 72 12.90 12.50 1.37
C LEU A 72 14.05 11.94 0.52
N PRO A 73 13.77 11.32 -0.64
CA PRO A 73 14.80 10.81 -1.52
C PRO A 73 15.83 11.88 -1.88
N ARG A 74 17.12 11.52 -1.88
CA ARG A 74 18.19 12.45 -2.29
C ARG A 74 18.12 12.77 -3.78
N VAL A 75 17.75 11.79 -4.59
CA VAL A 75 17.49 11.92 -6.02
C VAL A 75 15.99 12.20 -6.18
N LEU A 76 15.65 13.48 -6.21
CA LEU A 76 14.29 13.97 -6.23
C LEU A 76 14.20 15.17 -7.16
N HIS A 77 13.32 15.09 -8.15
CA HIS A 77 12.96 16.24 -8.99
C HIS A 77 11.79 16.97 -8.35
N LYS A 78 11.85 18.31 -8.31
CA LYS A 78 10.77 19.16 -7.77
C LYS A 78 10.36 20.20 -8.79
N LEU A 79 9.07 20.40 -8.93
CA LEU A 79 8.46 21.51 -9.65
C LEU A 79 7.37 22.10 -8.76
N ASN A 80 7.52 23.34 -8.30
CA ASN A 80 6.45 24.08 -7.64
C ASN A 80 6.19 25.36 -8.42
N VAL A 81 4.94 25.61 -8.78
CA VAL A 81 4.53 26.72 -9.64
C VAL A 81 3.25 27.34 -9.11
N LEU A 82 3.28 28.65 -8.90
CA LEU A 82 2.10 29.44 -8.55
C LEU A 82 1.47 30.03 -9.81
N PHE A 83 0.15 30.21 -9.77
CA PHE A 83 -0.61 30.76 -10.88
C PHE A 83 -1.49 31.90 -10.41
N GLN A 84 -1.61 32.92 -11.26
CA GLN A 84 -2.63 33.94 -11.07
C GLN A 84 -4.02 33.29 -11.16
N ALA A 85 -4.79 33.43 -10.09
CA ALA A 85 -6.14 32.93 -9.99
C ALA A 85 -7.02 33.54 -11.11
N SER A 86 -7.62 32.69 -11.94
CA SER A 86 -8.51 33.09 -13.05
C SER A 86 -9.89 33.57 -12.59
N GLN A 87 -10.20 33.35 -11.30
CA GLN A 87 -11.43 33.74 -10.63
C GLN A 87 -11.11 34.17 -9.19
N MET A 88 -12.08 34.77 -8.51
CA MET A 88 -11.92 35.12 -7.10
C MET A 88 -11.65 33.87 -6.27
N VAL A 89 -10.59 33.90 -5.47
CA VAL A 89 -10.29 32.85 -4.50
C VAL A 89 -11.37 32.93 -3.41
N HIS A 90 -11.99 31.79 -3.12
CA HIS A 90 -13.03 31.72 -2.10
C HIS A 90 -12.42 31.96 -0.71
N PRO A 91 -13.12 32.67 0.21
CA PRO A 91 -12.57 32.98 1.54
C PRO A 91 -12.11 31.75 2.34
N ASP A 92 -12.80 30.61 2.18
CA ASP A 92 -12.35 29.37 2.83
C ASP A 92 -11.08 28.79 2.19
N ALA A 93 -10.95 28.86 0.85
CA ALA A 93 -9.72 28.43 0.18
C ALA A 93 -8.54 29.32 0.57
N GLU A 94 -8.74 30.64 0.61
CA GLU A 94 -7.74 31.59 1.12
C GLU A 94 -7.36 31.30 2.59
N ARG A 95 -8.33 30.98 3.44
CA ARG A 95 -8.07 30.64 4.86
C ARG A 95 -7.17 29.42 5.00
N HIS A 96 -7.37 28.41 4.17
CA HIS A 96 -6.59 27.17 4.21
C HIS A 96 -5.21 27.35 3.58
N THR A 97 -5.18 27.93 2.38
CA THR A 97 -3.96 27.98 1.55
C THR A 97 -3.07 29.19 1.84
N GLY A 98 -3.63 30.25 2.41
CA GLY A 98 -3.00 31.56 2.47
C GLY A 98 -2.88 32.26 1.11
N LEU A 99 -3.40 31.66 0.03
CA LEU A 99 -3.35 32.21 -1.32
C LEU A 99 -4.57 33.07 -1.60
N ASN A 100 -4.36 34.25 -2.19
CA ASN A 100 -5.43 35.14 -2.62
C ASN A 100 -5.08 35.87 -3.92
N ASN A 101 -6.08 36.52 -4.51
CA ASN A 101 -5.91 37.21 -5.79
C ASN A 101 -4.87 38.35 -5.74
N TYR A 102 -4.63 38.95 -4.58
CA TYR A 102 -3.70 40.07 -4.44
C TYR A 102 -2.25 39.59 -4.45
N ILE A 103 -1.91 38.57 -3.67
CA ILE A 103 -0.52 38.07 -3.63
C ILE A 103 -0.14 37.33 -4.92
N LEU A 104 -1.14 36.76 -5.62
CA LEU A 104 -0.99 36.08 -6.91
C LEU A 104 -1.15 37.03 -8.11
N GLU A 105 -1.32 38.33 -7.90
CA GLU A 105 -1.68 39.26 -8.99
C GLU A 105 -0.61 39.36 -10.10
N ARG A 106 0.65 39.14 -9.72
CA ARG A 106 1.83 39.27 -10.58
C ARG A 106 2.30 37.96 -11.19
N GLU A 107 1.74 36.85 -10.73
CA GLU A 107 2.05 35.54 -11.28
C GLU A 107 1.46 35.41 -12.68
N SER A 108 2.00 34.47 -13.46
CA SER A 108 1.41 34.13 -14.75
C SER A 108 0.16 33.29 -14.57
N LYS A 109 -0.78 33.40 -15.49
CA LYS A 109 -1.90 32.44 -15.55
C LYS A 109 -1.37 31.08 -16.00
N LEU A 110 -2.14 30.03 -15.71
CA LEU A 110 -1.93 28.74 -16.36
C LEU A 110 -2.22 28.90 -17.86
N ASP A 111 -1.16 28.81 -18.65
CA ASP A 111 -1.07 29.15 -20.07
C ASP A 111 -0.25 28.09 -20.83
N ASP A 112 -0.07 28.25 -22.14
CA ASP A 112 0.69 27.31 -22.95
C ASP A 112 2.14 27.12 -22.47
N ASN A 113 2.79 28.19 -22.01
CA ASN A 113 4.19 28.13 -21.57
C ASN A 113 4.34 27.30 -20.29
N SER A 114 3.50 27.57 -19.28
CA SER A 114 3.48 26.80 -18.04
C SER A 114 3.02 25.37 -18.26
N ALA A 115 2.05 25.12 -19.14
CA ALA A 115 1.66 23.77 -19.52
C ALA A 115 2.82 23.01 -20.18
N GLN A 116 3.55 23.62 -21.14
CA GLN A 116 4.74 23.01 -21.73
C GLN A 116 5.84 22.75 -20.71
N MET A 117 6.04 23.64 -19.74
CA MET A 117 6.99 23.41 -18.64
C MET A 117 6.64 22.15 -17.84
N ILE A 118 5.38 21.97 -17.45
CA ILE A 118 4.92 20.77 -16.73
C ILE A 118 5.06 19.51 -17.61
N LEU A 119 4.68 19.58 -18.89
CA LEU A 119 4.82 18.46 -19.81
C LEU A 119 6.28 18.07 -20.02
N ASN A 120 7.17 19.04 -20.17
CA ASN A 120 8.60 18.80 -20.36
C ASN A 120 9.24 18.26 -19.08
N PHE A 121 8.80 18.73 -17.91
CA PHE A 121 9.20 18.13 -16.62
C PHE A 121 8.86 16.64 -16.60
N VAL A 122 7.60 16.27 -16.92
CA VAL A 122 7.18 14.85 -16.94
C VAL A 122 7.90 14.03 -18.02
N LYS A 123 8.14 14.60 -19.21
CA LYS A 123 8.89 13.95 -20.29
C LYS A 123 10.36 13.72 -19.96
N HIS A 124 10.94 14.53 -19.08
CA HIS A 124 12.32 14.38 -18.63
C HIS A 124 12.50 13.20 -17.67
N LEU A 125 11.43 12.77 -16.99
CA LEU A 125 11.48 11.68 -16.02
C LEU A 125 11.65 10.31 -16.69
N PRO A 126 12.32 9.34 -16.03
CA PRO A 126 12.36 7.97 -16.49
C PRO A 126 10.96 7.37 -16.67
N SER A 127 10.61 7.00 -17.90
CA SER A 127 9.34 6.36 -18.25
C SER A 127 9.35 4.87 -17.87
N PRO A 128 8.20 4.24 -17.55
CA PRO A 128 6.86 4.82 -17.38
C PRO A 128 6.71 5.67 -16.11
N VAL A 129 5.98 6.79 -16.25
CA VAL A 129 5.65 7.71 -15.15
C VAL A 129 4.23 7.44 -14.63
N CYS A 130 4.09 7.37 -13.31
CA CYS A 130 2.81 7.31 -12.63
C CYS A 130 2.59 8.58 -11.79
N LEU A 131 1.58 9.38 -12.16
CA LEU A 131 1.14 10.52 -11.36
C LEU A 131 0.39 10.03 -10.12
N VAL A 132 0.74 10.52 -8.94
CA VAL A 132 0.10 10.12 -7.68
C VAL A 132 -0.44 11.35 -6.98
N ALA A 133 -1.72 11.37 -6.65
CA ALA A 133 -2.33 12.45 -5.88
C ALA A 133 -3.28 11.87 -4.83
N HIS A 134 -3.45 12.56 -3.70
CA HIS A 134 -4.32 12.11 -2.63
C HIS A 134 -5.76 12.52 -2.90
N ASN A 135 -6.68 11.56 -3.06
CA ASN A 135 -8.01 11.80 -3.63
C ASN A 135 -7.97 12.31 -5.09
N GLY A 136 -6.88 12.01 -5.80
CA GLY A 136 -6.59 12.55 -7.13
C GLY A 136 -7.64 12.23 -8.20
N TRP A 137 -8.27 11.04 -8.16
CA TRP A 137 -9.29 10.68 -9.16
C TRP A 137 -10.54 11.55 -9.07
N HIS A 138 -10.80 12.14 -7.90
CA HIS A 138 -11.99 12.96 -7.65
C HIS A 138 -11.67 14.46 -7.50
N PHE A 139 -10.40 14.84 -7.49
CA PHE A 139 -9.95 16.22 -7.30
C PHE A 139 -8.90 16.63 -8.33
N ASP A 140 -7.63 16.30 -8.11
CA ASP A 140 -6.49 16.84 -8.87
C ASP A 140 -6.56 16.49 -10.36
N PHE A 141 -6.71 15.20 -10.69
CA PHE A 141 -6.60 14.75 -12.07
C PHE A 141 -7.72 15.30 -12.97
N PRO A 142 -9.01 15.30 -12.56
CA PRO A 142 -10.05 15.97 -13.33
C PRO A 142 -9.80 17.47 -13.55
N ILE A 143 -9.24 18.17 -12.56
CA ILE A 143 -8.91 19.60 -12.64
C ILE A 143 -7.79 19.82 -13.65
N VAL A 144 -6.67 19.10 -13.52
CA VAL A 144 -5.54 19.17 -14.46
C VAL A 144 -6.01 18.81 -15.87
N ARG A 145 -6.79 17.74 -16.03
CA ARG A 145 -7.28 17.30 -17.34
C ARG A 145 -8.12 18.37 -18.01
N LYS A 146 -8.99 19.06 -17.27
CA LYS A 146 -9.78 20.20 -17.77
C LYS A 146 -8.88 21.38 -18.15
N ALA A 147 -7.95 21.76 -17.27
CA ALA A 147 -7.07 22.90 -17.50
C ALA A 147 -6.22 22.71 -18.76
N PHE A 148 -5.62 21.53 -18.94
CA PHE A 148 -4.79 21.21 -20.11
C PHE A 148 -5.62 21.07 -21.39
N ALA A 149 -6.82 20.47 -21.31
CA ALA A 149 -7.72 20.38 -22.46
C ALA A 149 -8.13 21.77 -22.99
N ASN A 150 -8.35 22.75 -22.10
CA ASN A 150 -8.65 24.13 -22.49
C ASN A 150 -7.49 24.81 -23.25
N LEU A 151 -6.26 24.33 -23.04
CA LEU A 151 -5.05 24.80 -23.76
C LEU A 151 -4.71 23.94 -24.98
N ASN A 152 -5.54 22.96 -25.34
CA ASN A 152 -5.24 21.95 -26.36
C ASN A 152 -3.93 21.19 -26.08
N GLN A 153 -3.59 21.01 -24.81
CA GLN A 153 -2.43 20.27 -24.33
C GLN A 153 -2.87 18.94 -23.72
N GLU A 154 -2.03 17.92 -23.85
CA GLU A 154 -2.29 16.61 -23.24
C GLU A 154 -0.99 16.00 -22.70
N PHE A 155 -1.10 15.25 -21.60
CA PHE A 155 0.01 14.42 -21.12
C PHE A 155 0.30 13.30 -22.13
N PRO A 156 1.57 12.84 -22.21
CA PRO A 156 1.90 11.69 -23.05
C PRO A 156 1.02 10.47 -22.73
N PRO A 157 0.63 9.66 -23.73
CA PRO A 157 -0.29 8.53 -23.53
C PRO A 157 0.30 7.43 -22.64
N THR A 158 1.62 7.45 -22.42
CA THR A 158 2.34 6.55 -21.52
C THR A 158 2.20 6.91 -20.04
N VAL A 159 1.72 8.11 -19.72
CA VAL A 159 1.54 8.56 -18.34
C VAL A 159 0.31 7.90 -17.72
N THR A 160 0.52 7.26 -16.58
CA THR A 160 -0.56 6.69 -15.76
C THR A 160 -0.81 7.56 -14.54
N CYS A 161 -1.90 7.31 -13.83
CA CYS A 161 -2.22 7.99 -12.59
C CYS A 161 -2.88 7.06 -11.56
N LEU A 162 -2.67 7.38 -10.28
CA LEU A 162 -3.10 6.60 -9.14
C LEU A 162 -3.60 7.52 -8.03
N ASP A 163 -4.69 7.12 -7.37
CA ASP A 163 -5.21 7.79 -6.18
C ASP A 163 -4.63 7.15 -4.91
N SER A 164 -3.82 7.91 -4.17
CA SER A 164 -3.14 7.40 -2.98
C SER A 164 -4.09 7.15 -1.80
N LEU A 165 -5.19 7.91 -1.69
CA LEU A 165 -6.20 7.68 -0.66
C LEU A 165 -6.79 6.28 -0.81
N ARG A 166 -7.06 5.87 -2.06
CA ARG A 166 -7.55 4.54 -2.36
C ARG A 166 -6.50 3.47 -2.10
N ALA A 167 -5.24 3.74 -2.46
CA ALA A 167 -4.13 2.83 -2.22
C ALA A 167 -3.98 2.52 -0.73
N PHE A 168 -3.82 3.56 0.11
CA PHE A 168 -3.63 3.38 1.55
C PHE A 168 -4.80 2.65 2.21
N LEU A 169 -6.04 2.94 1.79
CA LEU A 169 -7.22 2.25 2.31
C LEU A 169 -7.19 0.74 2.00
N GLU A 170 -6.92 0.36 0.76
CA GLU A 170 -6.91 -1.06 0.35
C GLU A 170 -5.71 -1.82 0.92
N ILE A 171 -4.55 -1.16 1.07
CA ILE A 171 -3.37 -1.77 1.69
C ILE A 171 -3.63 -2.01 3.19
N ASP A 172 -4.12 -1.00 3.92
CA ASP A 172 -4.45 -1.14 5.36
C ASP A 172 -5.48 -2.25 5.62
N ASP A 173 -6.52 -2.34 4.78
CA ASP A 173 -7.53 -3.41 4.90
C ASP A 173 -6.94 -4.79 4.65
N LYS A 174 -6.03 -4.90 3.67
CA LYS A 174 -5.34 -6.13 3.36
C LYS A 174 -4.47 -6.56 4.55
N HIS A 175 -3.64 -5.65 5.09
CA HIS A 175 -2.84 -5.90 6.29
C HIS A 175 -3.72 -6.33 7.46
N SER A 176 -4.83 -5.63 7.71
CA SER A 176 -5.77 -5.97 8.78
C SER A 176 -6.38 -7.37 8.62
N ARG A 177 -6.66 -7.79 7.37
CA ARG A 177 -7.19 -9.13 7.07
C ARG A 177 -6.12 -10.21 7.25
N GLU A 178 -4.89 -9.95 6.84
CA GLU A 178 -3.77 -10.87 7.00
C GLU A 178 -3.43 -11.07 8.49
N GLU A 179 -3.39 -9.98 9.28
CA GLU A 179 -3.24 -10.05 10.73
C GLU A 179 -4.39 -10.81 11.43
N GLY A 180 -5.63 -10.61 10.95
CA GLY A 180 -6.80 -11.32 11.45
C GLY A 180 -6.78 -12.82 11.18
N LEU A 181 -6.18 -13.26 10.06
CA LEU A 181 -6.02 -14.67 9.70
C LEU A 181 -4.89 -15.36 10.51
N MET A 182 -3.90 -14.61 10.98
CA MET A 182 -2.78 -15.13 11.78
C MET A 182 -3.16 -15.36 13.26
N LYS A 183 -4.28 -14.79 13.73
CA LYS A 183 -4.82 -15.05 15.08
C LYS A 183 -5.56 -16.40 15.08
N ILE A 184 -4.86 -17.49 15.40
CA ILE A 184 -5.48 -18.80 15.67
C ILE A 184 -6.49 -18.63 16.81
N PRO A 185 -7.75 -19.12 16.70
CA PRO A 185 -8.69 -19.08 17.81
C PRO A 185 -8.16 -19.92 18.98
N GLN A 186 -7.70 -19.26 20.04
CA GLN A 186 -7.58 -19.87 21.37
C GLN A 186 -9.00 -20.08 21.94
N SER A 187 -9.76 -21.01 21.38
CA SER A 187 -11.05 -21.40 21.92
C SER A 187 -11.34 -22.87 21.68
N LEU A 188 -10.40 -23.73 22.09
CA LEU A 188 -10.68 -25.10 22.52
C LEU A 188 -9.79 -25.42 23.73
N SER A 189 -9.78 -24.55 24.74
CA SER A 189 -9.43 -24.96 26.09
C SER A 189 -10.68 -25.61 26.70
N VAL A 190 -10.72 -26.93 26.64
CA VAL A 190 -11.63 -27.75 27.46
C VAL A 190 -11.34 -27.37 28.92
N LYS A 191 -12.32 -26.80 29.61
CA LYS A 191 -12.27 -26.59 31.06
C LYS A 191 -12.24 -27.97 31.72
N VAL A 192 -11.12 -28.34 32.30
CA VAL A 192 -11.06 -29.38 33.33
C VAL A 192 -11.13 -28.62 34.66
N GLU A 193 -12.27 -28.72 35.34
CA GLU A 193 -12.39 -28.30 36.74
C GLU A 193 -11.57 -29.27 37.60
N GLU A 194 -10.51 -28.77 38.23
CA GLU A 194 -9.89 -29.43 39.38
C GLU A 194 -10.58 -28.98 40.68
N PRO A 195 -10.75 -29.87 41.66
CA PRO A 195 -11.53 -29.60 42.87
C PRO A 195 -10.71 -28.80 43.91
N GLU A 196 -11.39 -27.86 44.57
CA GLU A 196 -10.88 -27.07 45.70
C GLU A 196 -10.43 -27.97 46.87
N PRO A 197 -9.24 -27.73 47.46
CA PRO A 197 -8.83 -28.44 48.67
C PRO A 197 -9.54 -27.89 49.91
N LEU A 198 -10.13 -28.81 50.68
CA LEU A 198 -10.82 -28.57 51.95
C LEU A 198 -9.85 -28.03 53.01
N ASN A 199 -10.03 -26.77 53.40
CA ASN A 199 -9.25 -26.13 54.47
C ASN A 199 -9.93 -26.39 55.82
N TYR A 200 -9.39 -27.30 56.63
CA TYR A 200 -9.86 -27.55 57.99
C TYR A 200 -8.98 -26.80 59.00
N PHE A 201 -9.57 -25.82 59.68
CA PHE A 201 -8.94 -25.09 60.77
C PHE A 201 -8.96 -25.92 62.06
N LEU A 202 -7.82 -26.00 62.76
CA LEU A 202 -7.79 -26.21 64.21
C LEU A 202 -6.91 -25.12 64.85
N LYS A 203 -7.53 -24.29 65.69
CA LYS A 203 -6.88 -23.31 66.59
C LYS A 203 -6.34 -24.03 67.83
N ILE A 204 -5.25 -23.50 68.40
CA ILE A 204 -4.91 -23.30 69.83
C ILE A 204 -3.45 -22.76 69.82
N GLU A 205 -3.21 -21.46 70.02
CA GLU A 205 -2.91 -20.72 71.27
C GLU A 205 -1.55 -21.03 71.92
N GLY A 206 -0.71 -20.00 72.10
CA GLY A 206 0.28 -19.90 73.19
C GLY A 206 1.76 -19.69 72.83
N GLU A 207 2.24 -18.47 73.12
CA GLU A 207 3.58 -18.08 73.63
C GLU A 207 4.90 -18.33 72.85
N ASP A 208 5.50 -17.18 72.50
CA ASP A 208 6.90 -16.74 72.68
C ASP A 208 8.12 -17.38 71.96
N VAL A 209 8.97 -16.44 71.54
CA VAL A 209 10.45 -16.44 71.47
C VAL A 209 11.13 -16.60 70.09
N ASP A 210 11.75 -15.47 69.71
CA ASP A 210 13.01 -15.21 69.01
C ASP A 210 13.31 -15.58 67.54
N GLU A 211 14.10 -14.65 67.01
CA GLU A 211 14.59 -14.38 65.67
C GLU A 211 15.74 -15.35 65.23
N PRO A 212 16.47 -15.07 64.14
CA PRO A 212 16.57 -15.88 62.93
C PRO A 212 17.81 -16.79 62.90
N LEU A 213 17.83 -17.82 62.05
CA LEU A 213 19.08 -18.53 61.75
C LEU A 213 19.18 -18.96 60.28
N VAL A 214 20.08 -18.26 59.60
CA VAL A 214 20.65 -18.57 58.30
C VAL A 214 21.57 -19.77 58.45
N VAL A 215 21.34 -20.85 57.70
CA VAL A 215 22.37 -21.88 57.45
C VAL A 215 22.32 -22.31 55.99
N SER A 216 23.49 -22.19 55.38
CA SER A 216 23.86 -22.58 54.02
C SER A 216 24.29 -24.06 53.93
N VAL A 217 24.30 -24.54 52.68
CA VAL A 217 25.03 -25.69 52.09
C VAL A 217 24.38 -27.08 52.29
N SER A 218 23.88 -27.70 51.21
CA SER A 218 24.65 -28.60 50.33
C SER A 218 23.74 -29.47 49.45
N ASP A 219 24.29 -29.84 48.29
CA ASP A 219 23.76 -30.71 47.25
C ASP A 219 23.07 -31.99 47.73
N GLN A 220 21.93 -32.31 47.12
CA GLN A 220 21.55 -33.68 46.80
C GLN A 220 20.61 -33.71 45.58
N LEU A 221 21.09 -34.39 44.53
CA LEU A 221 20.37 -34.76 43.32
C LEU A 221 19.29 -35.80 43.64
N GLU A 222 18.05 -35.56 43.23
CA GLU A 222 17.12 -36.63 42.88
C GLU A 222 16.37 -36.28 41.59
N GLU A 223 16.44 -37.22 40.64
CA GLU A 223 15.87 -37.19 39.30
C GLU A 223 14.34 -37.27 39.34
N THR A 224 13.65 -36.47 38.52
CA THR A 224 12.26 -36.75 38.13
C THR A 224 12.03 -36.52 36.63
N GLU A 225 11.96 -37.65 35.90
CA GLU A 225 11.22 -38.02 34.69
C GLU A 225 11.00 -36.99 33.53
N PRO A 226 11.24 -37.41 32.26
CA PRO A 226 11.18 -36.52 31.10
C PRO A 226 9.75 -36.21 30.65
N THR A 227 9.50 -34.93 30.40
CA THR A 227 8.34 -34.40 29.66
C THR A 227 8.08 -35.22 28.38
N LYS A 228 6.89 -35.82 28.28
CA LYS A 228 6.42 -36.56 27.09
C LYS A 228 6.56 -35.69 25.83
N LYS A 229 7.43 -36.12 24.92
CA LYS A 229 7.64 -35.52 23.60
C LYS A 229 6.37 -35.71 22.77
N ILE A 230 5.67 -34.62 22.45
CA ILE A 230 4.50 -34.63 21.59
C ILE A 230 4.98 -34.86 20.15
N ASP A 231 4.61 -36.00 19.54
CA ASP A 231 4.92 -36.30 18.15
C ASP A 231 3.84 -35.72 17.23
N TRP A 232 4.14 -34.53 16.69
CA TRP A 232 3.27 -33.81 15.75
C TRP A 232 2.95 -34.57 14.46
N ARG A 233 3.65 -35.68 14.15
CA ARG A 233 3.38 -36.51 12.96
C ARG A 233 2.08 -37.29 13.06
N LEU A 234 1.57 -37.60 14.26
CA LEU A 234 0.36 -38.41 14.42
C LEU A 234 -0.95 -37.65 14.19
N LEU A 235 -0.92 -36.31 14.17
CA LEU A 235 -2.12 -35.47 14.18
C LEU A 235 -2.62 -35.03 12.79
N ASN A 236 -1.86 -35.27 11.71
CA ASN A 236 -2.19 -34.77 10.37
C ASN A 236 -2.37 -35.86 9.28
N GLU A 237 -2.55 -37.14 9.62
CA GLU A 237 -2.80 -38.20 8.63
C GLU A 237 -4.29 -38.44 8.36
N THR A 238 -4.98 -37.50 7.72
CA THR A 238 -6.27 -37.76 7.03
C THR A 238 -6.14 -37.56 5.52
N THR A 239 -4.96 -37.85 4.96
CA THR A 239 -4.76 -37.91 3.51
C THR A 239 -4.95 -39.35 3.03
N PRO A 240 -5.86 -39.65 2.08
CA PRO A 240 -6.00 -41.00 1.57
C PRO A 240 -4.67 -41.47 0.96
N LYS A 241 -4.10 -42.54 1.52
CA LYS A 241 -2.82 -43.12 1.09
C LYS A 241 -2.97 -43.66 -0.33
N ARG A 242 -2.54 -42.88 -1.32
CA ARG A 242 -2.33 -43.40 -2.68
C ARG A 242 -1.16 -44.38 -2.62
N PRO A 243 -1.25 -45.57 -3.22
CA PRO A 243 -0.14 -46.51 -3.23
C PRO A 243 1.07 -45.86 -3.90
N ILE A 244 2.19 -45.83 -3.19
CA ILE A 244 3.47 -45.33 -3.70
C ILE A 244 3.98 -46.39 -4.67
N LEU A 245 3.91 -46.10 -5.97
CA LEU A 245 4.49 -46.96 -6.99
C LEU A 245 6.01 -46.96 -6.81
N THR A 246 6.62 -48.13 -6.91
CA THR A 246 8.08 -48.24 -6.97
C THR A 246 8.61 -47.51 -8.21
N PRO A 247 9.87 -47.06 -8.21
CA PRO A 247 10.47 -46.39 -9.37
C PRO A 247 10.34 -47.20 -10.67
N ILE A 248 10.35 -48.53 -10.57
CA ILE A 248 10.19 -49.47 -11.68
C ILE A 248 8.76 -49.48 -12.19
N GLU A 249 7.76 -49.56 -11.30
CA GLU A 249 6.35 -49.52 -11.68
C GLU A 249 5.94 -48.16 -12.26
N ALA A 250 6.47 -47.05 -11.72
CA ALA A 250 6.27 -45.71 -12.25
C ALA A 250 6.94 -45.50 -13.62
N ALA A 251 8.05 -46.19 -13.90
CA ALA A 251 8.70 -46.20 -15.20
C ALA A 251 7.92 -47.06 -16.21
N SER A 252 7.41 -48.22 -15.78
CA SER A 252 6.60 -49.11 -16.62
C SER A 252 5.26 -48.48 -17.00
N LYS A 253 4.62 -47.74 -16.08
CA LYS A 253 3.38 -47.00 -16.35
C LYS A 253 3.58 -45.83 -17.30
N ARG A 254 4.76 -45.18 -17.25
CA ARG A 254 5.16 -44.14 -18.22
C ARG A 254 5.45 -44.70 -19.61
N ARG A 255 5.97 -45.94 -19.70
CA ARG A 255 6.16 -46.65 -20.99
C ARG A 255 4.85 -47.15 -21.59
N GLN A 256 3.92 -47.63 -20.77
CA GLN A 256 2.60 -48.07 -21.26
C GLN A 256 1.72 -46.92 -21.76
N MET A 257 1.97 -45.68 -21.33
CA MET A 257 1.29 -44.50 -21.88
C MET A 257 1.88 -44.00 -23.20
N SER A 258 3.03 -44.52 -23.65
CA SER A 258 3.67 -44.10 -24.90
C SER A 258 3.50 -45.07 -26.06
N GLU A 259 2.83 -46.21 -25.86
CA GLU A 259 2.65 -47.26 -26.90
C GLU A 259 1.20 -47.43 -27.38
N SER A 260 0.32 -46.48 -27.07
CA SER A 260 -1.02 -46.43 -27.68
C SER A 260 -1.26 -45.05 -28.28
N GLU A 261 -1.47 -45.06 -29.60
CA GLU A 261 -1.88 -43.96 -30.48
C GLU A 261 -0.74 -43.27 -31.25
N ASP A 262 -0.42 -43.87 -32.39
CA ASP A 262 0.09 -43.18 -33.58
C ASP A 262 -0.95 -42.13 -34.02
N ASP A 263 -0.61 -40.83 -33.93
CA ASP A 263 -1.04 -39.84 -34.92
C ASP A 263 -0.12 -38.60 -34.89
N GLU A 264 0.26 -38.16 -36.09
CA GLU A 264 1.26 -37.12 -36.38
C GLU A 264 0.85 -35.72 -35.87
N LEU A 265 1.59 -35.10 -34.94
CA LEU A 265 1.70 -33.62 -34.84
C LEU A 265 3.00 -33.19 -34.14
N GLU A 266 3.67 -32.19 -34.72
CA GLU A 266 4.97 -31.65 -34.30
C GLU A 266 5.04 -31.24 -32.81
N ALA A 267 6.02 -31.79 -32.09
CA ALA A 267 6.31 -31.48 -30.70
C ALA A 267 7.16 -30.20 -30.58
N SER A 268 6.53 -29.12 -30.11
CA SER A 268 7.26 -27.98 -29.52
C SER A 268 7.89 -28.38 -28.17
N PRO A 269 9.07 -27.85 -27.81
CA PRO A 269 9.74 -28.22 -26.57
C PRO A 269 8.93 -27.78 -25.35
N PRO A 270 8.95 -28.53 -24.23
CA PRO A 270 8.14 -28.21 -23.07
C PRO A 270 8.57 -26.85 -22.51
N ALA A 271 7.62 -25.92 -22.45
CA ALA A 271 7.80 -24.63 -21.82
C ALA A 271 8.40 -24.85 -20.42
N LYS A 272 9.62 -24.33 -20.22
CA LYS A 272 10.18 -24.17 -18.89
C LYS A 272 9.16 -23.37 -18.09
N ARG A 273 8.46 -24.02 -17.16
CA ARG A 273 7.61 -23.35 -16.18
C ARG A 273 8.53 -22.48 -15.34
N THR A 274 8.71 -21.24 -15.77
CA THR A 274 9.22 -20.21 -14.89
C THR A 274 8.21 -20.13 -13.74
N LEU A 275 8.66 -20.43 -12.52
CA LEU A 275 7.95 -20.11 -11.29
C LEU A 275 7.97 -18.59 -11.13
N GLY A 276 7.27 -17.90 -12.04
CA GLY A 276 7.17 -16.46 -12.13
C GLY A 276 5.72 -16.01 -12.10
N SER A 277 4.84 -16.73 -11.40
CA SER A 277 3.54 -16.17 -11.05
C SER A 277 3.80 -15.13 -9.96
N ARG A 278 4.08 -13.89 -10.36
CA ARG A 278 3.98 -12.75 -9.42
C ARG A 278 2.56 -12.79 -8.90
N ARG A 279 2.39 -13.10 -7.61
CA ARG A 279 1.09 -13.08 -6.96
C ARG A 279 0.58 -11.64 -7.07
N LYS A 280 -0.43 -11.42 -7.90
CA LYS A 280 -1.11 -10.13 -8.01
C LYS A 280 -1.90 -9.90 -6.72
N LEU A 281 -1.35 -9.11 -5.81
CA LEU A 281 -1.83 -8.92 -4.45
C LEU A 281 -3.18 -8.20 -4.41
N PHE A 282 -3.46 -7.42 -5.46
CA PHE A 282 -4.67 -6.61 -5.61
C PHE A 282 -5.45 -6.98 -6.88
N SER A 283 -5.29 -8.22 -7.37
CA SER A 283 -5.98 -8.68 -8.57
C SER A 283 -7.51 -8.65 -8.42
N GLY A 284 -8.18 -8.19 -9.47
CA GLY A 284 -9.65 -8.09 -9.50
C GLY A 284 -10.22 -6.83 -8.85
N LEU A 285 -9.38 -5.98 -8.23
CA LEU A 285 -9.77 -4.63 -7.88
C LEU A 285 -9.81 -3.78 -9.16
N LYS A 286 -10.89 -2.98 -9.28
CA LYS A 286 -11.05 -1.92 -10.29
C LYS A 286 -11.30 -0.62 -9.55
N CYS A 287 -10.28 -0.16 -8.84
CA CYS A 287 -10.41 0.92 -7.88
C CYS A 287 -10.84 2.24 -8.50
N ALA A 288 -10.42 2.52 -9.74
CA ALA A 288 -10.83 3.71 -10.48
C ALA A 288 -12.34 3.71 -10.84
N ASP A 289 -12.92 2.52 -11.08
CA ASP A 289 -14.34 2.39 -11.45
C ASP A 289 -15.26 2.28 -10.22
N ARG A 290 -14.75 1.72 -9.12
CA ARG A 290 -15.54 1.39 -7.94
C ARG A 290 -15.39 2.46 -6.87
N LYS A 291 -16.47 3.21 -6.65
CA LYS A 291 -16.56 4.15 -5.53
C LYS A 291 -16.51 3.40 -4.21
N ARG A 292 -15.57 3.79 -3.35
CA ARG A 292 -15.48 3.35 -1.96
C ARG A 292 -15.01 4.55 -1.14
N PHE A 293 -15.77 4.85 -0.09
CA PHE A 293 -15.50 5.99 0.77
C PHE A 293 -14.72 5.51 2.00
N PRO A 294 -13.59 6.15 2.35
CA PRO A 294 -12.88 5.83 3.57
C PRO A 294 -13.70 6.24 4.80
N PRO A 295 -13.39 5.68 5.98
CA PRO A 295 -13.89 6.20 7.25
C PRO A 295 -13.57 7.71 7.37
N LYS A 296 -14.57 8.50 7.79
CA LYS A 296 -14.47 9.97 7.86
C LYS A 296 -13.25 10.38 8.70
N GLY A 297 -12.41 11.26 8.15
CA GLY A 297 -11.26 11.86 8.83
C GLY A 297 -10.09 10.90 9.12
N LYS A 298 -10.21 9.60 8.82
CA LYS A 298 -9.13 8.62 9.08
C LYS A 298 -8.06 8.63 7.98
N TYR A 299 -8.48 8.85 6.73
CA TYR A 299 -7.62 8.87 5.54
C TYR A 299 -7.57 10.25 4.89
N SER A 300 -7.80 11.33 5.64
CA SER A 300 -7.28 12.63 5.22
C SER A 300 -5.76 12.62 5.33
N LEU A 301 -5.07 13.29 4.41
CA LEU A 301 -3.60 13.28 4.32
C LEU A 301 -2.94 13.58 5.67
N GLY A 302 -3.30 14.69 6.30
CA GLY A 302 -2.77 15.07 7.62
C GLY A 302 -3.04 14.03 8.71
N SER A 303 -4.29 13.57 8.85
CA SER A 303 -4.63 12.53 9.85
C SER A 303 -3.89 11.23 9.63
N LEU A 304 -3.69 10.82 8.38
CA LEU A 304 -2.94 9.63 8.02
C LEU A 304 -1.46 9.80 8.38
N PHE A 305 -0.86 10.92 7.99
CA PHE A 305 0.52 11.28 8.30
C PHE A 305 0.78 11.31 9.81
N GLU A 306 -0.05 12.03 10.57
CA GLU A 306 0.05 12.17 12.02
C GLU A 306 -0.12 10.81 12.73
N ARG A 307 -1.07 10.00 12.27
CA ARG A 307 -1.28 8.65 12.81
C ARG A 307 -0.07 7.76 12.60
N THR A 308 0.55 7.82 11.42
CA THR A 308 1.67 6.96 11.01
C THR A 308 2.97 7.37 11.70
N PHE A 309 3.36 8.64 11.63
CA PHE A 309 4.68 9.09 12.08
C PHE A 309 4.69 9.73 13.47
N LYS A 310 3.52 9.93 14.09
CA LYS A 310 3.36 10.64 15.38
C LYS A 310 3.94 12.06 15.37
N GLN A 311 3.95 12.70 14.21
CA GLN A 311 4.42 14.07 13.98
C GLN A 311 3.28 14.92 13.42
N PRO A 312 3.18 16.21 13.79
CA PRO A 312 2.12 17.08 13.31
C PRO A 312 2.23 17.32 11.79
N ALA A 313 1.09 17.42 11.11
CA ALA A 313 1.03 17.82 9.70
C ALA A 313 1.28 19.34 9.57
N THR A 314 2.56 19.74 9.54
CA THR A 314 2.95 21.15 9.43
C THR A 314 2.73 21.68 8.02
N ASN A 315 2.25 22.93 7.92
CA ASN A 315 2.01 23.63 6.64
C ASN A 315 1.03 22.90 5.71
N ALA A 316 0.07 22.15 6.26
CA ALA A 316 -1.02 21.57 5.48
C ALA A 316 -1.72 22.65 4.63
N HIS A 317 -2.17 22.28 3.43
CA HIS A 317 -2.70 23.21 2.43
C HIS A 317 -1.65 24.17 1.81
N GLN A 318 -0.39 23.74 1.80
CA GLN A 318 0.61 24.22 0.85
C GLN A 318 0.97 23.05 -0.05
N ALA A 319 0.93 23.25 -1.37
CA ALA A 319 1.07 22.13 -2.31
C ALA A 319 2.41 21.38 -2.11
N GLU A 320 3.50 22.11 -1.83
CA GLU A 320 4.80 21.49 -1.56
C GLU A 320 4.83 20.65 -0.28
N ALA A 321 4.20 21.14 0.80
CA ALA A 321 4.16 20.43 2.08
C ALA A 321 3.28 19.17 1.98
N ASP A 322 2.13 19.26 1.31
CA ASP A 322 1.22 18.15 1.11
C ASP A 322 1.84 17.07 0.21
N VAL A 323 2.54 17.45 -0.86
CA VAL A 323 3.35 16.52 -1.67
C VAL A 323 4.46 15.85 -0.84
N ALA A 324 5.14 16.58 0.04
CA ALA A 324 6.21 16.02 0.88
C ALA A 324 5.68 15.01 1.90
N MET A 325 4.55 15.31 2.55
CA MET A 325 3.85 14.38 3.44
C MET A 325 3.40 13.13 2.69
N LEU A 326 2.81 13.31 1.51
CA LEU A 326 2.36 12.19 0.68
C LEU A 326 3.54 11.33 0.20
N THR A 327 4.66 11.93 -0.18
CA THR A 327 5.89 11.21 -0.54
C THR A 327 6.40 10.36 0.62
N SER A 328 6.42 10.92 1.82
CA SER A 328 6.85 10.21 3.04
C SER A 328 5.94 9.01 3.35
N LEU A 329 4.62 9.17 3.18
CA LEU A 329 3.67 8.07 3.30
C LEU A 329 3.92 7.00 2.23
N ILE A 330 4.13 7.37 0.98
CA ILE A 330 4.44 6.40 -0.09
C ILE A 330 5.72 5.60 0.24
N GLN A 331 6.76 6.27 0.75
CA GLN A 331 7.99 5.60 1.22
C GLN A 331 7.71 4.63 2.38
N HIS A 332 6.87 5.01 3.34
CA HIS A 332 6.50 4.16 4.47
C HIS A 332 5.73 2.90 4.05
N TYR A 333 4.77 3.02 3.12
CA TYR A 333 4.05 1.85 2.59
C TYR A 333 4.91 1.02 1.62
N GLY A 334 5.97 1.61 1.05
CA GLY A 334 7.04 0.91 0.33
C GLY A 334 6.54 -0.04 -0.77
N MET A 335 6.94 -1.31 -0.67
CA MET A 335 6.64 -2.33 -1.68
C MET A 335 5.14 -2.58 -1.87
N ASP A 336 4.32 -2.46 -0.82
CA ASP A 336 2.87 -2.64 -0.95
C ASP A 336 2.25 -1.52 -1.79
N PHE A 337 2.74 -0.29 -1.64
CA PHE A 337 2.32 0.82 -2.49
C PHE A 337 2.73 0.60 -3.94
N LEU A 338 3.98 0.18 -4.18
CA LEU A 338 4.45 -0.14 -5.53
C LEU A 338 3.62 -1.24 -6.18
N ALA A 339 3.35 -2.34 -5.46
CA ALA A 339 2.52 -3.44 -5.95
C ALA A 339 1.10 -2.99 -6.26
N PHE A 340 0.49 -2.17 -5.40
CA PHE A 340 -0.81 -1.58 -5.66
C PHE A 340 -0.80 -0.71 -6.91
N ALA A 341 0.21 0.15 -7.07
CA ALA A 341 0.36 1.02 -8.22
C ALA A 341 0.52 0.26 -9.55
N GLU A 342 1.38 -0.77 -9.59
CA GLU A 342 1.57 -1.63 -10.77
C GLU A 342 0.27 -2.34 -11.18
N GLU A 343 -0.67 -2.56 -10.27
CA GLU A 343 -1.93 -3.26 -10.53
C GLU A 343 -3.14 -2.35 -10.76
N GLN A 344 -3.16 -1.14 -10.19
CA GLN A 344 -4.35 -0.28 -10.12
C GLN A 344 -4.20 1.08 -10.80
N ALA A 345 -2.99 1.45 -11.24
CA ALA A 345 -2.81 2.69 -12.00
C ALA A 345 -3.59 2.63 -13.33
N ILE A 346 -4.19 3.74 -13.71
CA ILE A 346 -4.94 3.87 -14.97
C ILE A 346 -4.25 4.90 -15.87
N PRO A 347 -4.32 4.77 -17.21
CA PRO A 347 -3.83 5.80 -18.12
C PRO A 347 -4.48 7.17 -17.80
N PHE A 348 -3.67 8.23 -17.74
CA PHE A 348 -4.18 9.57 -17.43
C PHE A 348 -5.23 10.05 -18.45
N SER A 349 -5.13 9.57 -19.69
CA SER A 349 -6.10 9.83 -20.75
C SER A 349 -7.52 9.32 -20.44
N GLN A 350 -7.68 8.35 -19.54
CA GLN A 350 -8.99 7.83 -19.10
C GLN A 350 -9.68 8.73 -18.07
N ILE A 351 -8.96 9.69 -17.47
CA ILE A 351 -9.54 10.63 -16.52
C ILE A 351 -10.54 11.53 -17.25
N THR A 352 -11.75 11.60 -16.72
CA THR A 352 -12.79 12.49 -17.23
C THR A 352 -12.51 13.94 -16.79
N PRO A 353 -12.42 14.91 -17.71
CA PRO A 353 -12.22 16.31 -17.36
C PRO A 353 -13.32 16.82 -16.41
N LEU A 354 -12.95 17.65 -15.45
CA LEU A 354 -13.88 18.20 -14.47
C LEU A 354 -15.05 18.93 -15.14
N GLY A 355 -16.28 18.58 -14.75
CA GLY A 355 -17.50 19.19 -15.28
C GLY A 355 -17.97 18.64 -16.64
N SER A 356 -17.34 17.58 -17.15
CA SER A 356 -17.88 16.87 -18.32
C SER A 356 -19.26 16.27 -18.01
N PRO A 357 -20.21 16.31 -18.95
CA PRO A 357 -21.51 15.68 -18.76
C PRO A 357 -21.32 14.17 -18.53
N LEU A 358 -22.02 13.62 -17.54
CA LEU A 358 -21.99 12.18 -17.26
C LEU A 358 -22.37 11.43 -18.54
N ARG A 359 -21.46 10.61 -19.08
CA ARG A 359 -21.81 9.67 -20.13
C ARG A 359 -22.84 8.70 -19.52
N ARG A 360 -24.11 8.86 -19.90
CA ARG A 360 -25.13 7.82 -19.66
C ARG A 360 -24.60 6.57 -20.35
N LYS A 361 -24.32 5.51 -19.58
CA LYS A 361 -24.08 4.19 -20.16
C LYS A 361 -25.37 3.81 -20.88
N CYS A 362 -25.34 3.79 -22.21
CA CYS A 362 -26.43 3.27 -23.04
C CYS A 362 -26.56 1.76 -22.84
#